data_AF-A0A9P9NB18-F1
#
_entry.id   AF-A0A9P9NB18-F1
#
_cell.length_a   1.000
_cell.length_b   1.000
_cell.length_c   1.000
_cell.angle_alpha   90.00
_cell.angle_beta   90.00
_cell.angle_gamma   90.00
#
_symmetry.space_group_name_H-M   'P 1'
#
loop_
_entity.id
_entity.type
_entity.pdbx_description
1 polymer ?
#
loop_
_entity_poly.entity_id
_entity_poly.type
_entity_poly.pdbx_seq_one_letter_code
_entity_poly.pdbx_strand_id
1 'polypeptide(L)'
;MDNFNQIQLANDQDTAHTTGNMDTPIEAYANSVMFSFIGILVFITCVLCGMWFYRLYTTRGFHLTDFEHLSTEARSLGQETSIIRKDIEGDYSSDLSVKMVNMERINAADELDAGIRVALSAWEDIMQPDEGDALDEEEGAGGGKIDRKGERRLRERRKSHGRYVIGLMRGKCFEGVEKRKELSRGLQAMHLEVLSRYV
;
A
#
# COMPACT_ATOMS: atom_id res chain seq x y z
N MET A 1 -23.33 -74.47 -48.89
CA MET A 1 -22.41 -73.64 -49.70
C MET A 1 -22.38 -72.27 -49.01
N ASP A 2 -21.95 -72.27 -47.75
CA ASP A 2 -22.31 -71.24 -46.75
C ASP A 2 -21.10 -70.58 -46.09
N ASN A 3 -19.89 -70.91 -46.53
CA ASN A 3 -18.64 -70.36 -45.97
C ASN A 3 -18.14 -69.10 -46.69
N PHE A 4 -18.77 -68.68 -47.80
CA PHE A 4 -18.29 -67.52 -48.57
C PHE A 4 -18.89 -66.19 -48.09
N ASN A 5 -20.13 -66.20 -47.56
CA ASN A 5 -20.77 -64.97 -47.06
C ASN A 5 -20.33 -64.59 -45.63
N GLN A 6 -19.79 -65.54 -44.85
CA GLN A 6 -19.33 -65.26 -43.49
C GLN A 6 -17.96 -64.56 -43.47
N ILE A 7 -17.15 -64.75 -44.51
CA ILE A 7 -15.83 -64.11 -44.65
C ILE A 7 -15.97 -62.65 -45.10
N GLN A 8 -17.03 -62.31 -45.84
CA GLN A 8 -17.27 -60.92 -46.28
C GLN A 8 -17.81 -60.03 -45.16
N LEU A 9 -18.58 -60.55 -44.19
CA LEU A 9 -19.03 -59.77 -43.04
C LEU A 9 -17.95 -59.56 -41.97
N ALA A 10 -17.00 -60.49 -41.83
CA ALA A 10 -15.89 -60.33 -40.89
C ALA A 10 -14.86 -59.30 -41.37
N ASN A 11 -14.75 -59.07 -42.68
CA ASN A 11 -13.74 -58.19 -43.25
C ASN A 11 -14.18 -56.72 -43.36
N ASP A 12 -15.47 -56.42 -43.18
CA ASP A 12 -16.02 -55.05 -43.25
C ASP A 12 -16.38 -54.46 -41.88
N GLN A 13 -16.31 -55.23 -40.79
CA GLN A 13 -16.52 -54.70 -39.43
C GLN A 13 -15.23 -54.41 -38.66
N ASP A 14 -14.10 -54.99 -39.05
CA ASP A 14 -12.78 -54.61 -38.49
C ASP A 14 -12.22 -53.31 -39.10
N THR A 15 -12.86 -52.77 -40.15
CA THR A 15 -12.45 -51.56 -40.86
C THR A 15 -13.08 -50.26 -40.35
N ALA A 16 -13.93 -50.29 -39.31
CA ALA A 16 -14.64 -49.10 -38.87
C ALA A 16 -14.87 -49.04 -37.36
N HIS A 17 -13.82 -49.00 -36.53
CA HIS A 17 -13.78 -48.14 -35.32
C HIS A 17 -12.51 -48.22 -34.47
N THR A 18 -11.41 -48.81 -34.96
CA THR A 18 -10.11 -48.45 -34.39
C THR A 18 -9.60 -47.28 -35.21
N THR A 19 -10.01 -46.07 -34.83
CA THR A 19 -9.25 -44.85 -35.09
C THR A 19 -7.88 -45.04 -34.45
N GLY A 20 -7.03 -45.78 -35.14
CA GLY A 20 -5.59 -45.76 -34.99
C GLY A 20 -5.14 -44.38 -35.40
N ASN A 21 -5.27 -43.42 -34.48
CA ASN A 21 -4.25 -42.42 -34.36
C ASN A 21 -2.97 -43.20 -34.03
N MET A 22 -2.29 -43.68 -35.07
CA MET A 22 -0.85 -43.76 -35.01
C MET A 22 -0.37 -42.31 -34.97
N ASP A 23 -0.57 -41.66 -33.81
CA ASP A 23 0.18 -40.49 -33.42
C ASP A 23 1.62 -40.93 -33.61
N THR A 24 2.25 -40.41 -34.66
CA THR A 24 3.59 -40.83 -35.02
C THR A 24 4.48 -40.60 -33.78
N PRO A 25 5.48 -41.44 -33.49
CA PRO A 25 6.33 -41.25 -32.30
C PRO A 25 6.96 -39.85 -32.25
N ILE A 26 7.04 -39.17 -33.39
CA ILE A 26 7.46 -37.78 -33.57
C ILE A 26 6.41 -36.80 -33.04
N GLU A 27 5.11 -37.01 -33.28
CA GLU A 27 4.02 -36.18 -32.75
C GLU A 27 3.85 -36.33 -31.24
N ALA A 28 3.96 -37.55 -30.71
CA ALA A 28 3.92 -37.78 -29.26
C ALA A 28 5.09 -37.09 -28.53
N TYR A 29 6.28 -37.11 -29.14
CA TYR A 29 7.45 -36.40 -28.63
C TYR A 29 7.27 -34.88 -28.74
N ALA A 30 6.77 -34.37 -29.86
CA ALA A 30 6.50 -32.95 -30.06
C ALA A 30 5.46 -32.41 -29.06
N ASN A 31 4.39 -33.16 -28.80
CA ASN A 31 3.37 -32.79 -27.82
C ASN A 31 3.92 -32.78 -26.38
N SER A 32 4.79 -33.74 -26.04
CA SER A 32 5.46 -33.78 -24.73
C SER A 32 6.38 -32.58 -24.51
N VAL A 33 7.18 -32.22 -25.52
CA VAL A 33 8.06 -31.04 -25.47
C VAL A 33 7.26 -29.74 -25.39
N MET A 34 6.16 -29.63 -26.15
CA MET A 34 5.27 -28.47 -26.10
C MET A 34 4.58 -28.33 -24.74
N PHE A 35 4.12 -29.44 -24.13
CA PHE A 35 3.51 -29.40 -22.81
C PHE A 35 4.51 -28.99 -21.73
N SER A 36 5.74 -29.50 -21.80
CA SER A 36 6.83 -29.08 -20.91
C SER A 36 7.16 -27.59 -21.07
N PHE A 37 7.24 -27.10 -22.31
CA PHE A 37 7.51 -25.69 -22.60
C PHE A 37 6.40 -24.77 -22.09
N ILE A 38 5.13 -25.15 -22.29
CA ILE A 38 3.97 -24.42 -21.76
C ILE A 38 4.01 -24.39 -20.22
N GLY A 39 4.33 -25.53 -19.59
CA GLY A 39 4.49 -25.61 -18.13
C GLY A 39 5.56 -24.64 -17.60
N ILE A 40 6.71 -24.55 -18.28
CA ILE A 40 7.78 -23.61 -17.93
C ILE A 40 7.32 -22.16 -18.11
N LEU A 41 6.61 -21.84 -19.20
CA LEU A 41 6.07 -20.49 -19.43
C LEU A 41 5.07 -20.08 -18.35
N VAL A 42 4.14 -20.96 -17.98
CA VAL A 42 3.17 -20.73 -16.90
C VAL A 42 3.88 -20.56 -15.56
N PHE A 43 4.93 -21.34 -15.30
CA PHE A 43 5.72 -21.20 -14.09
C PHE A 43 6.44 -19.83 -14.03
N ILE A 44 7.07 -19.42 -15.13
CA ILE A 44 7.75 -18.12 -15.23
C ILE A 44 6.73 -16.98 -15.04
N THR A 45 5.58 -17.03 -15.69
CA THR A 45 4.55 -15.99 -15.52
C THR A 45 4.02 -15.96 -14.09
N CYS A 46 3.79 -17.10 -13.46
CA CYS A 46 3.41 -17.17 -12.04
C CYS A 46 4.47 -16.57 -11.11
N VAL A 47 5.75 -16.86 -11.32
CA VAL A 47 6.84 -16.29 -10.52
C VAL A 47 6.93 -14.78 -10.72
N LEU A 48 6.85 -14.29 -11.96
CA LEU A 48 6.89 -12.86 -12.27
C LEU A 48 5.69 -12.13 -11.67
N CYS A 49 4.48 -12.68 -11.80
CA CYS A 49 3.27 -12.14 -11.17
C CYS A 49 3.41 -12.14 -9.64
N GLY A 50 3.86 -13.25 -9.03
CA GLY A 50 4.08 -13.35 -7.59
C GLY A 50 5.08 -12.32 -7.07
N MET A 51 6.20 -12.12 -7.76
CA MET A 51 7.18 -11.08 -7.44
C MET A 51 6.59 -9.67 -7.57
N TRP A 52 5.75 -9.44 -8.60
CA TRP A 52 5.05 -8.16 -8.79
C TRP A 52 4.07 -7.88 -7.66
N PHE A 53 3.20 -8.84 -7.32
CA PHE A 53 2.26 -8.71 -6.21
C PHE A 53 2.98 -8.53 -4.88
N TYR A 54 4.04 -9.30 -4.62
CA TYR A 54 4.85 -9.16 -3.41
C TYR A 54 5.45 -7.76 -3.31
N ARG A 55 6.02 -7.23 -4.39
CA ARG A 55 6.60 -5.89 -4.43
C ARG A 55 5.54 -4.80 -4.20
N LEU A 56 4.35 -4.95 -4.78
CA LEU A 56 3.25 -3.99 -4.63
C LEU A 56 2.69 -3.99 -3.21
N TYR A 57 2.53 -5.18 -2.62
CA TYR A 57 2.01 -5.36 -1.27
C TYR A 57 2.99 -4.87 -0.20
N THR A 58 4.28 -5.20 -0.34
CA THR A 58 5.31 -4.79 0.63
C THR A 58 5.56 -3.29 0.63
N THR A 59 5.50 -2.62 -0.52
CA THR A 59 5.69 -1.17 -0.57
C THR A 59 4.44 -0.38 -0.19
N ARG A 60 3.25 -0.75 -0.66
CA ARG A 60 2.02 -0.03 -0.29
C ARG A 60 1.54 -0.35 1.13
N GLY A 61 1.58 -1.61 1.54
CA GLY A 61 1.11 -2.05 2.86
C GLY A 61 1.94 -1.48 4.01
N PHE A 62 3.27 -1.45 3.85
CA PHE A 62 4.16 -0.92 4.90
C PHE A 62 3.95 0.58 5.16
N HIS A 63 3.75 1.38 4.11
CA HIS A 63 3.48 2.81 4.25
C HIS A 63 2.10 3.10 4.87
N LEU A 64 1.08 2.29 4.54
CA LEU A 64 -0.27 2.43 5.09
C LEU A 64 -0.32 2.07 6.58
N THR A 65 0.31 0.97 7.00
CA THR A 65 0.31 0.56 8.41
C THR A 65 1.06 1.54 9.30
N ASP A 66 2.21 2.04 8.85
CA ASP A 66 2.95 3.07 9.59
C ASP A 66 2.15 4.38 9.70
N PHE A 67 1.45 4.75 8.63
CA PHE A 67 0.59 5.92 8.62
C PHE A 67 -0.58 5.78 9.61
N GLU A 68 -1.25 4.63 9.62
CA GLU A 68 -2.36 4.35 10.55
C GLU A 68 -1.88 4.34 12.01
N HIS A 69 -0.71 3.75 12.28
CA HIS A 69 -0.11 3.79 13.60
C HIS A 69 0.20 5.23 14.04
N LEU A 70 0.91 6.00 13.22
CA LEU A 70 1.30 7.37 13.54
C LEU A 70 0.11 8.33 13.65
N SER A 71 -0.92 8.16 12.81
CA SER A 71 -2.14 8.96 12.90
C SER A 71 -2.94 8.69 14.18
N THR A 72 -3.03 7.42 14.59
CA THR A 72 -3.66 7.03 15.85
C THR A 72 -2.91 7.61 17.05
N GLU A 73 -1.58 7.52 17.02
CA GLU A 73 -0.72 8.05 18.06
C GLU A 73 -0.80 9.59 18.15
N ALA A 74 -0.74 10.28 17.02
CA ALA A 74 -0.90 11.74 16.96
C ALA A 74 -2.28 12.19 17.50
N ARG A 75 -3.35 11.45 17.18
CA ARG A 75 -4.69 11.73 17.71
C ARG A 75 -4.72 11.56 19.23
N SER A 76 -4.11 10.49 19.76
CA SER A 76 -4.04 10.27 21.21
C SER A 76 -3.27 11.39 21.92
N LEU A 77 -2.15 11.84 21.37
CA LEU A 77 -1.34 12.93 21.93
C LEU A 77 -2.11 14.26 21.91
N GLY A 78 -2.80 14.56 20.80
CA GLY A 78 -3.66 15.75 20.73
C GLY A 78 -4.84 15.72 21.70
N GLN A 79 -5.41 14.54 21.97
CA GLN A 79 -6.44 14.38 23.00
C GLN A 79 -5.88 14.62 24.41
N GLU A 80 -4.70 14.10 24.72
CA GLU A 80 -3.99 14.40 25.98
C GLU A 80 -3.82 15.91 26.16
N THR A 81 -3.27 16.61 25.15
CA THR A 81 -3.07 18.07 25.20
C THR A 81 -4.38 18.81 25.47
N SER A 82 -5.46 18.44 24.78
CA SER A 82 -6.78 19.06 24.93
C SER A 82 -7.37 18.88 26.33
N ILE A 83 -7.26 17.67 26.90
CA ILE A 83 -7.72 17.38 28.26
C ILE A 83 -6.94 18.21 29.28
N ILE A 84 -5.60 18.19 29.19
CA ILE A 84 -4.73 18.93 30.11
C ILE A 84 -5.02 20.43 30.01
N ARG A 85 -5.17 20.97 28.80
CA ARG A 85 -5.51 22.38 28.61
C ARG A 85 -6.79 22.76 29.34
N LYS A 86 -7.86 21.97 29.16
CA LYS A 86 -9.16 22.24 29.79
C LYS A 86 -9.04 22.28 31.32
N ASP A 87 -8.28 21.36 31.89
CA ASP A 87 -8.10 21.28 33.35
C ASP A 87 -7.25 22.44 33.88
N ILE A 88 -6.24 22.90 33.13
CA ILE A 88 -5.42 24.06 33.51
C ILE A 88 -6.17 25.38 33.33
N GLU A 89 -6.97 25.52 32.28
CA GLU A 89 -7.84 26.68 32.10
C GLU A 89 -8.89 26.77 33.22
N GLY A 90 -9.44 25.62 33.63
CA GLY A 90 -10.39 25.49 34.73
C GLY A 90 -9.79 25.60 36.13
N ASP A 91 -8.46 25.62 36.29
CA ASP A 91 -7.80 25.83 37.57
C ASP A 91 -7.77 27.33 37.89
N TYR A 92 -8.59 27.73 38.87
CA TYR A 92 -8.63 29.09 39.43
C TYR A 92 -7.85 29.21 40.74
N SER A 93 -7.31 28.10 41.26
CA SER A 93 -6.57 28.04 42.52
C SER A 93 -5.09 28.38 42.35
N SER A 94 -4.56 28.28 41.12
CA SER A 94 -3.17 28.59 40.81
C SER A 94 -2.88 30.09 40.75
N ASP A 95 -1.68 30.45 41.19
CA ASP A 95 -1.10 31.76 40.91
C ASP A 95 -1.01 32.00 39.40
N LEU A 96 -1.28 33.25 38.99
CA LEU A 96 -1.27 33.65 37.58
C LEU A 96 0.05 33.33 36.87
N SER A 97 1.18 33.48 37.57
CA SER A 97 2.52 33.17 37.05
C SER A 97 2.70 31.68 36.74
N VAL A 98 2.21 30.79 37.60
CA VAL A 98 2.24 29.33 37.41
C VAL A 98 1.34 28.95 36.24
N LYS A 99 0.15 29.55 36.17
CA LYS A 99 -0.80 29.32 35.06
C LYS A 99 -0.22 29.75 33.71
N MET A 100 0.51 30.87 33.64
CA MET A 100 1.19 31.30 32.42
C MET A 100 2.27 30.32 31.96
N VAL A 101 3.13 29.85 32.85
CA VAL A 101 4.19 28.86 32.52
C VAL A 101 3.58 27.54 32.06
N ASN A 102 2.51 27.09 32.72
CA ASN A 102 1.80 25.88 32.36
C ASN A 102 1.16 25.99 30.97
N MET A 103 0.57 27.15 30.65
CA MET A 103 -0.02 27.39 29.34
C MET A 103 1.04 27.49 28.23
N GLU A 104 2.22 28.03 28.51
CA GLU A 104 3.34 28.04 27.55
C GLU A 104 3.78 26.62 27.17
N ARG A 105 3.84 25.71 28.16
CA ARG A 105 4.14 24.28 27.91
C ARG A 105 3.06 23.59 27.09
N ILE A 106 1.79 23.90 27.35
CA ILE A 106 0.66 23.41 26.53
C ILE A 106 0.80 23.92 25.09
N ASN A 107 1.06 25.22 24.90
CA ASN A 107 1.21 25.79 23.56
C ASN A 107 2.34 25.15 22.76
N ALA A 108 3.48 24.86 23.41
CA ALA A 108 4.57 24.12 22.78
C ALA A 108 4.15 22.70 22.36
N ALA A 109 3.30 22.04 23.15
CA ALA A 109 2.73 20.75 22.81
C ALA A 109 1.78 20.84 21.62
N ASP A 110 0.94 21.86 21.57
CA ASP A 110 0.01 22.11 20.46
C ASP A 110 0.72 22.44 19.15
N GLU A 111 1.85 23.16 19.21
CA GLU A 111 2.67 23.43 18.04
C GLU A 111 3.25 22.13 17.46
N LEU A 112 3.72 21.23 18.31
CA LEU A 112 4.17 19.89 17.89
C LEU A 112 3.01 19.07 17.32
N ASP A 113 1.84 19.06 17.98
CA ASP A 113 0.65 18.34 17.52
C ASP A 113 0.14 18.89 16.17
N ALA A 114 0.25 20.20 15.95
CA ALA A 114 -0.03 20.83 14.65
C ALA A 114 1.00 20.40 13.58
N GLY A 115 2.29 20.40 13.90
CA GLY A 115 3.35 19.96 12.99
C GLY A 115 3.18 18.49 12.56
N ILE A 116 2.85 17.60 13.50
CA ILE A 116 2.58 16.18 13.20
C ILE A 116 1.36 16.05 12.29
N ARG A 117 0.27 16.78 12.55
CA ARG A 117 -0.93 16.75 11.69
C ARG A 117 -0.65 17.23 10.28
N VAL A 118 0.10 18.32 10.12
CA VAL A 118 0.48 18.83 8.79
C VAL A 118 1.33 17.81 8.04
N ALA A 119 2.29 17.17 8.71
CA ALA A 119 3.11 16.13 8.10
C ALA A 119 2.29 14.89 7.72
N LEU A 120 1.34 14.47 8.56
CA LEU A 120 0.41 13.38 8.24
C LEU A 120 -0.50 13.73 7.06
N SER A 121 -1.14 14.89 7.04
CA SER A 121 -1.97 15.31 5.91
C SER A 121 -1.18 15.39 4.61
N ALA A 122 0.03 15.96 4.64
CA ALA A 122 0.90 15.99 3.47
C ALA A 122 1.31 14.58 3.00
N TRP A 123 1.53 13.65 3.93
CA TRP A 123 1.81 12.26 3.58
C TRP A 123 0.59 11.58 2.95
N GLU A 124 -0.60 11.77 3.52
CA GLU A 124 -1.87 11.26 2.98
C GLU A 124 -2.13 11.75 1.55
N ASP A 125 -1.98 13.05 1.31
CA ASP A 125 -2.15 13.69 0.01
C ASP A 125 -1.22 13.08 -1.06
N ILE A 126 0.04 12.80 -0.70
CA ILE A 126 1.02 12.22 -1.63
C ILE A 126 0.79 10.72 -1.84
N MET A 127 0.22 10.04 -0.84
CA MET A 127 -0.15 8.62 -0.94
C MET A 127 -1.38 8.36 -1.81
N GLN A 128 -2.18 9.38 -2.10
CA GLN A 128 -3.24 9.35 -3.10
C GLN A 128 -2.75 9.97 -4.42
N PRO A 129 -1.95 9.28 -5.25
CA PRO A 129 -1.78 9.72 -6.62
C PRO A 129 -3.13 9.55 -7.30
N ASP A 130 -3.71 10.67 -7.72
CA ASP A 130 -4.93 10.79 -8.51
C ASP A 130 -5.38 9.49 -9.19
N GLU A 131 -6.63 9.13 -8.92
CA GLU A 131 -7.45 8.17 -9.66
C GLU A 131 -7.52 8.49 -11.18
N GLY A 132 -6.88 9.56 -11.65
CA GLY A 132 -6.79 9.96 -13.06
C GLY A 132 -5.88 9.09 -13.94
N ASP A 133 -5.00 8.26 -13.39
CA ASP A 133 -4.15 7.35 -14.20
C ASP A 133 -4.93 6.13 -14.73
N ALA A 134 -6.20 5.95 -14.31
CA ALA A 134 -7.08 4.88 -14.79
C ALA A 134 -7.96 5.30 -15.99
N LEU A 135 -7.93 6.57 -16.40
CA LEU A 135 -8.71 7.08 -17.54
C LEU A 135 -7.87 7.36 -18.78
N ASP A 136 -6.53 7.35 -18.69
CA ASP A 136 -5.63 7.58 -19.84
C ASP A 136 -5.20 6.28 -20.56
N GLU A 137 -5.69 5.11 -20.15
CA GLU A 137 -5.55 3.86 -20.93
C GLU A 137 -6.68 3.64 -21.95
N GLU A 138 -7.67 4.55 -22.03
CA GLU A 138 -8.65 4.60 -23.14
C GLU A 138 -8.58 5.92 -23.93
N GLU A 139 -7.44 6.19 -24.58
CA GLU A 139 -7.46 6.90 -25.87
C GLU A 139 -6.80 5.97 -26.88
N GLY A 140 -7.56 5.34 -27.77
CA GLY A 140 -8.33 6.08 -28.76
C GLY A 140 -7.39 6.36 -29.94
N ALA A 141 -7.68 5.75 -31.07
CA ALA A 141 -6.96 5.95 -32.32
C ALA A 141 -7.11 7.41 -32.80
N GLY A 142 -6.32 8.34 -32.26
CA GLY A 142 -6.43 9.75 -32.65
C GLY A 142 -5.86 10.77 -31.66
N GLY A 143 -4.60 10.63 -31.23
CA GLY A 143 -3.93 11.66 -30.42
C GLY A 143 -2.57 12.00 -31.03
N GLY A 144 -2.35 13.29 -31.33
CA GLY A 144 -1.17 13.78 -32.05
C GLY A 144 0.16 13.40 -31.41
N LYS A 145 1.24 13.47 -32.19
CA LYS A 145 2.64 13.27 -31.78
C LYS A 145 3.09 14.32 -30.75
N ILE A 146 2.56 14.25 -29.54
CA ILE A 146 3.15 14.89 -28.37
C ILE A 146 4.23 13.94 -27.87
N ASP A 147 5.37 14.51 -27.49
CA ASP A 147 6.64 13.83 -27.22
C ASP A 147 6.53 12.79 -26.08
N ARG A 148 6.09 11.58 -26.43
CA ARG A 148 5.99 10.39 -25.55
C ARG A 148 7.26 10.12 -24.75
N LYS A 149 8.43 10.59 -25.20
CA LYS A 149 9.71 10.40 -24.51
C LYS A 149 9.95 11.46 -23.42
N GLY A 150 9.51 12.69 -23.64
CA GLY A 150 9.56 13.78 -22.65
C GLY A 150 8.60 13.56 -21.49
N GLU A 151 7.37 13.11 -21.80
CA GLU A 151 6.32 12.87 -20.81
C GLU A 151 6.64 11.69 -19.87
N ARG A 152 7.21 10.61 -20.42
CA ARG A 152 7.69 9.46 -19.64
C ARG A 152 8.79 9.86 -18.64
N ARG A 153 9.75 10.70 -19.06
CA ARG A 153 10.82 11.21 -18.19
C ARG A 153 10.28 12.12 -17.08
N LEU A 154 9.28 12.93 -17.37
CA LEU A 154 8.60 13.76 -16.38
C LEU A 154 7.82 12.92 -15.36
N ARG A 155 7.14 11.86 -15.81
CA ARG A 155 6.42 10.93 -14.93
C ARG A 155 7.36 10.14 -14.01
N GLU A 156 8.50 9.69 -14.53
CA GLU A 156 9.55 9.03 -13.71
C GLU A 156 10.13 9.97 -12.64
N ARG A 157 10.39 11.23 -12.97
CA ARG A 157 10.82 12.25 -12.00
C ARG A 157 9.77 12.51 -10.91
N ARG A 158 8.49 12.58 -11.27
CA ARG A 158 7.39 12.71 -10.30
C ARG A 158 7.31 11.51 -9.37
N LYS A 159 7.46 10.28 -9.89
CA LYS A 159 7.47 9.04 -9.09
C LYS A 159 8.66 8.93 -8.13
N SER A 160 9.85 9.42 -8.51
CA SER A 160 10.99 9.48 -7.60
C SER A 160 10.83 10.58 -6.55
N HIS A 161 10.26 11.72 -6.94
CA HIS A 161 10.02 12.84 -6.04
C HIS A 161 8.96 12.50 -5.01
N GLY A 162 7.82 11.91 -5.41
CA GLY A 162 6.78 11.48 -4.47
C GLY A 162 7.30 10.49 -3.42
N ARG A 163 8.14 9.52 -3.82
CA ARG A 163 8.79 8.61 -2.86
C ARG A 163 9.72 9.31 -1.88
N TYR A 164 10.49 10.30 -2.35
CA TYR A 164 11.34 11.11 -1.48
C TYR A 164 10.50 11.92 -0.48
N VAL A 165 9.44 12.58 -0.95
CA VAL A 165 8.60 13.42 -0.07
C VAL A 165 7.81 12.55 0.93
N ILE A 166 7.31 11.38 0.53
CA ILE A 166 6.72 10.39 1.47
C ILE A 166 7.72 10.03 2.57
N GLY A 167 8.97 9.72 2.20
CA GLY A 167 10.02 9.40 3.17
C GLY A 167 10.32 10.57 4.11
N LEU A 168 10.34 11.79 3.59
CA LEU A 168 10.55 13.01 4.36
C LEU A 168 9.41 13.27 5.36
N MET A 169 8.16 13.20 4.91
CA MET A 169 6.98 13.43 5.78
C MET A 169 6.87 12.34 6.84
N ARG A 170 7.09 11.08 6.48
CA ARG A 170 7.19 9.97 7.44
C ARG A 170 8.24 10.25 8.52
N GLY A 171 9.45 10.67 8.11
CA GLY A 171 10.52 11.03 9.04
C GLY A 171 10.11 12.17 9.99
N LYS A 172 9.42 13.19 9.47
CA LYS A 172 8.91 14.30 10.26
C LYS A 172 7.82 13.90 11.25
N CYS A 173 6.93 12.97 10.88
CA CYS A 173 5.94 12.42 11.80
C CYS A 173 6.61 11.67 12.96
N PHE A 174 7.59 10.80 12.68
CA PHE A 174 8.32 10.08 13.73
C PHE A 174 9.08 11.04 14.66
N GLU A 175 9.83 11.99 14.09
CA GLU A 175 10.57 13.00 14.85
C GLU A 175 9.61 13.84 15.73
N GLY A 176 8.46 14.24 15.18
CA GLY A 176 7.45 15.00 15.90
C GLY A 176 6.83 14.22 17.05
N VAL A 177 6.43 12.97 16.82
CA VAL A 177 5.88 12.08 17.86
C VAL A 177 6.90 11.84 18.97
N GLU A 178 8.17 11.61 18.63
CA GLU A 178 9.25 11.42 19.61
C GLU A 178 9.40 12.64 20.52
N LYS A 179 9.53 13.85 19.94
CA LYS A 179 9.60 15.10 20.71
C LYS A 179 8.35 15.34 21.56
N ARG A 180 7.17 15.02 21.04
CA ARG A 180 5.91 15.19 21.78
C ARG A 180 5.81 14.21 22.95
N LYS A 181 6.34 12.99 22.83
CA LYS A 181 6.45 12.02 23.94
C LYS A 181 7.40 12.48 25.03
N GLU A 182 8.51 13.10 24.68
CA GLU A 182 9.43 13.69 25.66
C GLU A 182 8.72 14.78 26.48
N LEU A 183 7.96 15.64 25.81
CA LEU A 183 7.17 16.70 26.44
C LEU A 183 5.99 16.14 27.28
N SER A 184 5.39 15.02 26.87
CA SER A 184 4.24 14.38 27.54
C SER A 184 4.52 14.08 29.01
N ARG A 185 5.73 13.64 29.36
CA ARG A 185 6.09 13.40 30.78
C ARG A 185 5.97 14.66 31.63
N GLY A 186 6.43 15.79 31.10
CA GLY A 186 6.33 17.09 31.79
C GLY A 186 4.88 17.57 31.88
N LEU A 187 4.10 17.35 30.83
CA LEU A 187 2.68 17.70 30.79
C LEU A 187 1.85 16.88 31.79
N GLN A 188 2.09 15.57 31.86
CA GLN A 188 1.41 14.69 32.80
C GLN A 188 1.75 15.01 34.26
N ALA A 189 3.02 15.32 34.56
CA ALA A 189 3.42 15.73 35.91
C ALA A 189 2.71 17.02 36.34
N MET A 190 2.65 18.00 35.43
CA MET A 190 1.91 19.25 35.64
C MET A 190 0.40 19.01 35.79
N HIS A 191 -0.17 18.12 34.98
CA HIS A 191 -1.60 17.78 35.05
C HIS A 191 -1.96 17.13 36.38
N LEU A 192 -1.13 16.22 36.89
CA LEU A 192 -1.29 15.61 38.21
C LEU A 192 -1.22 16.65 39.33
N GLU A 193 -0.31 17.63 39.24
CA GLU A 193 -0.24 18.73 40.21
C GLU A 193 -1.54 19.51 40.25
N VAL A 194 -2.11 19.84 39.09
CA VAL A 194 -3.38 20.55 38.98
C VAL A 194 -4.53 19.71 39.54
N LEU A 195 -4.62 18.43 39.17
CA LEU A 195 -5.62 17.50 39.69
C LEU A 195 -5.55 17.34 41.21
N SER A 196 -4.34 17.35 41.79
CA SER A 196 -4.15 17.21 43.24
C SER A 196 -4.77 18.36 44.06
N ARG A 197 -5.01 19.52 43.44
CA ARG A 197 -5.63 20.69 44.09
C ARG A 197 -7.16 20.64 44.09
N TYR A 198 -7.76 19.76 43.29
CA TYR A 198 -9.20 19.52 43.27
C TYR A 198 -9.65 18.46 44.30
N VAL A 199 -8.71 17.78 44.96
CA VAL A 199 -8.93 16.78 46.02
C VAL A 199 -8.88 17.45 47.38
#